data_AF-A0A2G9ZYI5-F1
#
_entry.id   AF-A0A2G9ZYI5-F1
#
_cell.length_a   1.000
_cell.length_b   1.000
_cell.length_c   1.000
_cell.angle_alpha   90.00
_cell.angle_beta   90.00
_cell.angle_gamma   90.00
#
_symmetry.space_group_name_H-M   'P 1'
#
loop_
_entity.id
_entity.type
_entity.pdbx_description
1 polymer ?
#
loop_
_entity_poly.entity_id
_entity_poly.type
_entity_poly.pdbx_seq_one_letter_code
_entity_poly.pdbx_strand_id
1 'polypeptide(L)'
;AYTINCAISALCLAAMPWVIASKNLVLLFIVVGIAYWQYGGGLSLLPSYTADFYGAKNLGVNYGLVFLGWGFGFFMARVAGTIKDITGSLDLAFYISAGILVAMVALCRLTKKPVPRS
;
A
#
# COMPACT_ATOMS: atom_id res chain seq x y z
N ALA A 1 10.94 6.71 -8.78
CA ALA A 1 10.86 6.74 -7.30
C ALA A 1 9.74 5.83 -6.76
N TYR A 2 8.48 6.12 -7.06
CA TYR A 2 7.33 5.40 -6.46
C TYR A 2 7.32 3.87 -6.72
N THR A 3 7.71 3.43 -7.91
CA THR A 3 7.75 2.00 -8.25
C THR A 3 8.90 1.24 -7.58
N ILE A 4 10.00 1.94 -7.26
CA ILE A 4 11.13 1.35 -6.53
C ILE A 4 10.71 1.13 -5.08
N ASN A 5 10.04 2.12 -4.47
CA ASN A 5 9.47 1.97 -3.14
C ASN A 5 8.48 0.79 -3.11
N CYS A 6 7.51 0.73 -4.03
CA CYS A 6 6.59 -0.40 -4.10
C CYS A 6 7.26 -1.77 -4.24
N ALA A 7 8.34 -1.87 -5.01
CA ALA A 7 9.11 -3.12 -5.11
C ALA A 7 9.78 -3.47 -3.77
N ILE A 8 10.37 -2.49 -3.09
CA ILE A 8 10.95 -2.68 -1.75
C ILE A 8 9.89 -3.13 -0.75
N SER A 9 8.70 -2.52 -0.73
CA SER A 9 7.61 -2.96 0.14
C SER A 9 7.10 -4.36 -0.18
N ALA A 10 6.99 -4.74 -1.46
CA ALA A 10 6.62 -6.09 -1.84
C ALA A 10 7.64 -7.11 -1.31
N LEU A 11 8.94 -6.80 -1.41
CA LEU A 11 10.02 -7.61 -0.86
C LEU A 11 9.96 -7.68 0.67
N CYS A 12 9.71 -6.56 1.34
CA CYS A 12 9.55 -6.52 2.80
C CYS A 12 8.36 -7.38 3.27
N LEU A 13 7.22 -7.32 2.57
CA LEU A 13 6.06 -8.15 2.87
C LEU A 13 6.32 -9.64 2.60
N ALA A 14 7.05 -9.98 1.54
CA ALA A 14 7.43 -11.36 1.26
C ALA A 14 8.46 -11.90 2.27
N ALA A 15 9.33 -11.03 2.81
CA ALA A 15 10.31 -11.39 3.83
C ALA A 15 9.71 -11.51 5.24
N MET A 16 8.56 -10.89 5.53
CA MET A 16 7.94 -10.85 6.86
C MET A 16 7.80 -12.22 7.55
N PRO A 17 7.33 -13.29 6.88
CA PRO A 17 7.28 -14.65 7.47
C PRO A 17 8.63 -15.11 8.04
N TRP A 18 9.71 -14.90 7.27
CA TRP A 18 11.06 -15.30 7.66
C TRP A 18 11.63 -14.41 8.78
N VAL A 19 11.32 -13.12 8.77
CA VAL A 19 11.72 -12.18 9.82
C VAL A 19 11.05 -12.51 11.16
N ILE A 20 9.76 -12.83 11.13
CA ILE A 20 8.98 -13.23 12.31
C ILE A 20 9.52 -14.56 12.86
N ALA A 21 9.81 -15.53 11.98
CA ALA A 21 10.42 -16.81 12.36
C ALA A 21 11.82 -16.65 12.99
N SER A 22 12.59 -15.66 12.55
CA SER A 22 13.93 -15.38 13.05
C SER A 22 13.97 -14.77 14.46
N LYS A 23 12.82 -14.33 15.00
CA LYS A 23 12.66 -13.68 16.33
C LYS A 23 13.62 -12.50 16.59
N ASN A 24 14.17 -11.89 15.53
CA ASN A 24 15.12 -10.80 15.64
C ASN A 24 14.38 -9.46 15.64
N LEU A 25 14.33 -8.82 16.82
CA LEU A 25 13.62 -7.55 17.02
C LEU A 25 14.14 -6.43 16.14
N VAL A 26 15.47 -6.30 16.00
CA VAL A 26 16.09 -5.21 15.22
C VAL A 26 15.67 -5.29 13.76
N LEU A 27 15.68 -6.50 13.20
CA LEU A 27 15.34 -6.73 11.81
C LEU A 27 13.84 -6.49 11.56
N LEU A 28 12.99 -6.83 12.51
CA LEU A 28 11.56 -6.51 12.48
C LEU A 28 11.33 -4.99 12.48
N PHE A 29 12.01 -4.23 13.33
CA PHE A 29 11.90 -2.76 13.35
C PHE A 29 12.33 -2.12 12.04
N ILE A 30 13.39 -2.62 11.40
CA ILE A 30 13.86 -2.11 10.10
C ILE A 30 12.80 -2.36 9.02
N VAL A 31 12.30 -3.59 8.90
CA VAL A 31 11.32 -3.96 7.87
C VAL A 31 10.01 -3.20 8.04
N VAL A 32 9.53 -3.10 9.29
CA VAL A 32 8.35 -2.31 9.63
C VAL A 32 8.60 -0.81 9.36
N GLY A 33 9.76 -0.28 9.76
CA GLY A 33 10.12 1.12 9.51
C GLY A 33 10.12 1.49 8.03
N ILE A 34 10.62 0.62 7.16
CA ILE A 34 10.59 0.81 5.70
C ILE A 34 9.15 0.81 5.18
N ALA A 35 8.31 -0.11 5.66
CA ALA A 35 6.89 -0.17 5.28
C ALA A 35 6.15 1.12 5.68
N TYR A 36 6.38 1.63 6.91
CA TYR A 36 5.78 2.87 7.39
C TYR A 36 6.31 4.11 6.66
N TRP A 37 7.60 4.14 6.32
CA TRP A 37 8.19 5.21 5.52
C TRP A 37 7.47 5.36 4.18
N GLN A 38 7.29 4.25 3.48
CA GLN A 38 6.56 4.26 2.21
C GLN A 38 5.10 4.66 2.38
N TYR A 39 4.46 4.16 3.43
CA TYR A 39 3.08 4.50 3.73
C TYR A 39 2.88 6.01 3.94
N GLY A 40 3.76 6.64 4.73
CA GLY A 40 3.76 8.09 4.93
C GLY A 40 4.05 8.90 3.66
N GLY A 41 5.02 8.45 2.86
CA GLY A 41 5.33 9.05 1.57
C GLY A 41 4.19 8.94 0.55
N GLY A 42 3.41 7.86 0.59
CA GLY A 42 2.24 7.70 -0.26
C GLY A 42 1.12 8.66 0.12
N LEU A 43 0.77 8.74 1.41
CA LEU A 43 -0.30 9.60 1.90
C LEU A 43 -0.03 11.10 1.65
N SER A 44 1.23 11.55 1.74
CA SER A 44 1.59 12.95 1.46
C SER A 44 1.50 13.31 -0.02
N LEU A 45 1.69 12.34 -0.91
CA LEU A 45 1.63 12.54 -2.36
C LEU A 45 0.21 12.40 -2.94
N LEU A 46 -0.69 11.65 -2.30
CA LEU A 46 -2.07 11.47 -2.74
C LEU A 46 -2.82 12.79 -3.03
N PRO A 47 -2.81 13.84 -2.17
CA PRO A 47 -3.52 15.07 -2.47
C PRO A 47 -2.93 15.80 -3.70
N SER A 48 -1.61 15.78 -3.88
CA SER A 48 -0.96 16.34 -5.07
C SER A 48 -1.35 15.58 -6.33
N TYR A 49 -1.41 14.25 -6.29
CA TYR A 49 -1.88 13.44 -7.42
C TYR A 49 -3.36 13.70 -7.73
N THR A 50 -4.23 13.81 -6.72
CA THR A 50 -5.65 14.11 -6.95
C THR A 50 -5.84 15.51 -7.53
N ALA A 51 -5.03 16.48 -7.12
CA ALA A 51 -5.02 17.83 -7.69
C ALA A 51 -4.58 17.83 -9.16
N ASP A 52 -3.54 17.06 -9.50
CA ASP A 52 -3.05 16.90 -10.88
C ASP A 52 -4.12 16.30 -11.83
N PHE A 53 -4.93 15.35 -11.34
CA PHE A 53 -5.91 14.64 -12.18
C PHE A 53 -7.28 15.34 -12.28
N TYR A 54 -7.76 15.94 -11.19
CA TYR A 54 -9.13 16.48 -11.11
C TYR A 54 -9.18 18.01 -10.95
N GLY A 55 -8.02 18.67 -10.85
CA GLY A 55 -7.90 20.11 -10.66
C GLY A 55 -8.10 20.57 -9.21
N ALA A 56 -7.50 21.72 -8.87
CA ALA A 56 -7.49 22.26 -7.50
C ALA A 56 -8.84 22.88 -7.05
N LYS A 57 -9.76 23.16 -7.98
CA LYS A 57 -11.00 23.90 -7.71
C LYS A 57 -11.95 23.19 -6.73
N ASN A 58 -11.99 21.85 -6.76
CA ASN A 58 -12.81 21.01 -5.86
C ASN A 58 -11.96 19.95 -5.14
N LEU A 59 -10.70 20.29 -4.79
CA LEU A 59 -9.73 19.33 -4.25
C LEU A 59 -10.23 18.59 -2.99
N GLY A 60 -10.94 19.29 -2.09
CA GLY A 60 -11.46 18.69 -0.86
C GLY A 60 -12.47 17.57 -1.11
N VAL A 61 -13.38 17.73 -2.08
CA VAL A 61 -14.39 16.72 -2.42
C VAL A 61 -13.74 15.55 -3.17
N ASN A 62 -12.87 15.85 -4.14
CA ASN A 62 -12.17 14.82 -4.93
C ASN A 62 -11.22 13.98 -4.06
N TYR A 63 -10.44 14.62 -3.20
CA TYR A 63 -9.58 13.93 -2.25
C TYR A 63 -10.39 13.19 -1.18
N GLY A 64 -11.52 13.77 -0.74
CA GLY A 64 -12.46 13.10 0.17
C GLY A 64 -12.92 11.74 -0.37
N LEU A 65 -13.27 11.64 -1.66
CA LEU A 65 -13.63 10.37 -2.30
C LEU A 65 -12.47 9.37 -2.31
N VAL A 66 -11.24 9.82 -2.61
CA VAL A 66 -10.04 8.97 -2.56
C VAL A 66 -9.77 8.49 -1.13
N PHE A 67 -9.95 9.37 -0.14
CA PHE A 67 -9.75 9.07 1.27
C PHE A 67 -10.82 8.11 1.83
N LEU A 68 -12.05 8.17 1.33
CA LEU A 68 -13.08 7.16 1.63
C LEU A 68 -12.64 5.77 1.14
N GLY A 69 -12.06 5.69 -0.06
CA GLY A 69 -11.46 4.45 -0.57
C GLY A 69 -10.33 3.91 0.32
N TRP A 70 -9.46 4.79 0.81
CA TRP A 70 -8.45 4.43 1.82
C TRP A 70 -9.08 3.93 3.13
N GLY A 71 -10.18 4.55 3.58
CA GLY A 71 -10.93 4.13 4.77
C GLY A 71 -11.51 2.71 4.67
N PHE A 72 -11.93 2.27 3.48
CA PHE A 72 -12.32 0.87 3.25
C PHE A 72 -11.17 -0.12 3.48
N GLY A 73 -9.91 0.33 3.41
CA GLY A 73 -8.74 -0.46 3.75
C GLY A 73 -8.77 -1.00 5.19
N PHE A 74 -9.51 -0.39 6.11
CA PHE A 74 -9.70 -0.91 7.47
C PHE A 74 -10.32 -2.32 7.49
N PHE A 75 -11.22 -2.62 6.55
CA PHE A 75 -11.81 -3.96 6.43
C PHE A 75 -10.78 -5.02 6.04
N MET A 76 -9.73 -4.65 5.30
CA MET A 76 -8.68 -5.59 4.91
C MET A 76 -7.92 -6.14 6.12
N ALA A 77 -7.76 -5.36 7.19
CA ALA A 77 -7.18 -5.86 8.44
C ALA A 77 -8.05 -6.95 9.07
N ARG A 78 -9.38 -6.80 9.03
CA ARG A 78 -10.32 -7.82 9.52
C ARG A 78 -10.27 -9.09 8.67
N VAL A 79 -10.20 -8.95 7.35
CA VAL A 79 -10.05 -10.06 6.40
C VAL A 79 -8.75 -10.83 6.65
N ALA A 80 -7.63 -10.12 6.83
CA ALA A 80 -6.34 -10.73 7.17
C ALA A 80 -6.41 -11.53 8.50
N GLY A 81 -7.12 -11.00 9.49
CA GLY A 81 -7.42 -11.71 10.74
C GLY A 81 -8.22 -13.00 10.51
N THR A 82 -9.29 -12.95 9.72
CA THR A 82 -10.09 -14.14 9.38
C THR A 82 -9.26 -15.20 8.64
N ILE A 83 -8.38 -14.77 7.72
CA ILE A 83 -7.48 -15.68 7.00
C ILE A 83 -6.53 -16.39 7.99
N LYS A 84 -6.00 -15.67 8.97
CA LYS A 84 -5.17 -16.24 10.04
C LYS A 84 -5.96 -17.25 10.87
N ASP A 85 -7.20 -16.92 11.24
CA ASP A 85 -8.05 -17.77 12.08
C ASP A 85 -8.39 -19.10 11.38
N ILE A 86 -8.59 -19.08 10.06
CA ILE A 86 -8.93 -20.27 9.26
C ILE A 86 -7.69 -21.12 8.94
N THR A 87 -6.57 -20.48 8.62
CA THR A 87 -5.38 -21.17 8.06
C THR A 87 -4.32 -21.49 9.12
N GLY A 88 -4.41 -20.90 10.31
CA GLY A 88 -3.45 -21.08 11.40
C GLY A 88 -2.11 -20.36 11.22
N SER A 89 -1.83 -19.79 10.03
CA SER A 89 -0.63 -18.98 9.75
C SER A 89 -0.97 -17.66 9.06
N LEU A 90 -0.17 -16.63 9.34
CA LEU A 90 -0.25 -15.29 8.73
C LEU A 90 0.48 -15.20 7.38
N ASP A 91 1.29 -16.22 7.04
CA ASP A 91 2.15 -16.20 5.86
C ASP A 91 1.34 -16.04 4.57
N LEU A 92 0.20 -16.71 4.48
CA LEU A 92 -0.73 -16.59 3.36
C LEU A 92 -1.29 -15.18 3.20
N ALA A 93 -1.61 -14.50 4.31
CA ALA A 93 -2.08 -13.12 4.28
C ALA A 93 -0.98 -12.16 3.79
N PHE A 94 0.28 -12.40 4.15
CA PHE A 94 1.42 -11.63 3.64
C PHE A 94 1.66 -11.85 2.13
N TYR A 95 1.59 -13.10 1.65
CA TYR A 95 1.72 -13.39 0.21
C TYR A 95 0.59 -12.78 -0.62
N ILE A 96 -0.66 -12.87 -0.14
CA ILE A 96 -1.82 -12.24 -0.80
C ILE A 96 -1.61 -10.72 -0.86
N SER A 97 -1.18 -10.10 0.24
CA SER A 97 -0.91 -8.66 0.30
C SER A 97 0.19 -8.23 -0.66
N ALA A 98 1.27 -9.01 -0.76
CA ALA A 98 2.34 -8.77 -1.72
C ALA A 98 1.83 -8.88 -3.18
N GLY A 99 1.01 -9.88 -3.47
CA GLY A 99 0.39 -10.06 -4.80
C GLY A 99 -0.53 -8.90 -5.19
N ILE A 100 -1.38 -8.44 -4.27
CA ILE A 100 -2.25 -7.27 -4.47
C ILE A 100 -1.41 -6.02 -4.73
N LEU A 101 -0.34 -5.80 -3.95
CA LEU A 101 0.54 -4.64 -4.12
C LEU A 101 1.17 -4.63 -5.52
N VAL A 102 1.67 -5.77 -5.99
CA VAL A 102 2.25 -5.91 -7.34
C VAL A 102 1.21 -5.65 -8.42
N ALA A 103 0.00 -6.23 -8.28
CA ALA A 103 -1.09 -6.01 -9.22
C ALA A 103 -1.50 -4.53 -9.29
N MET A 104 -1.57 -3.84 -8.16
CA MET A 104 -1.89 -2.40 -8.10
C MET A 104 -0.78 -1.55 -8.73
N VAL A 105 0.49 -1.90 -8.53
CA VAL A 105 1.61 -1.21 -9.20
C VAL A 105 1.54 -1.38 -10.72
N ALA A 106 1.19 -2.58 -11.19
CA ALA A 106 0.97 -2.85 -12.61
C ALA A 106 -0.21 -2.03 -13.15
N LEU A 107 -1.32 -1.96 -12.40
CA LEU A 107 -2.47 -1.14 -12.77
C LEU A 107 -2.13 0.35 -12.84
N CYS A 108 -1.41 0.88 -11.84
CA CYS A 108 -0.92 2.26 -11.82
C CYS A 108 0.03 2.59 -12.98
N ARG A 109 0.75 1.60 -13.51
CA ARG A 109 1.60 1.76 -14.71
C ARG A 109 0.77 1.80 -15.99
N LEU A 110 -0.37 1.10 -16.02
CA LEU A 110 -1.29 1.05 -17.15
C LEU A 110 -2.19 2.28 -17.23
N THR A 111 -2.60 2.82 -16.08
CA THR A 111 -3.36 4.08 -16.00
C THR A 111 -2.42 5.28 -16.26
N LYS A 112 -2.26 5.64 -17.53
CA LYS A 112 -1.56 6.87 -17.93
C LYS A 112 -2.34 8.10 -17.47
N LYS A 113 -1.62 9.13 -16.98
CA LYS A 113 -2.16 10.47 -16.70
C LYS A 113 -2.98 10.97 -17.90
N PRO A 114 -4.25 11.40 -17.75
CA PRO A 114 -4.96 12.08 -18.81
C PRO A 114 -4.20 13.38 -19.14
N VAL A 115 -3.97 13.59 -20.43
CA VAL A 115 -3.27 14.78 -20.96
C VAL A 115 -4.09 16.01 -20.55
N PRO A 116 -3.48 17.06 -19.94
CA PRO A 116 -4.18 18.30 -19.66
C PRO A 116 -4.75 18.84 -20.98
N ARG A 117 -6.07 18.94 -21.09
CA ARG A 117 -6.68 19.65 -22.20
C ARG A 117 -6.42 21.13 -21.94
N SER A 118 -5.58 21.75 -22.78
CA SER A 118 -5.24 23.18 -22.73
C SER A 118 -6.48 24.06 -22.81
#